data_AF-A0A7S0HDQ8-F1
#
_entry.id   AF-A0A7S0HDQ8-F1
#
_cell.length_a   1.000
_cell.length_b   1.000
_cell.length_c   1.000
_cell.angle_alpha   90.00
_cell.angle_beta   90.00
_cell.angle_gamma   90.00
#
_symmetry.space_group_name_H-M   'P 1'
#
loop_
_entity.id
_entity.type
_entity.pdbx_description
1 polymer ?
#
loop_
_entity_poly.entity_id
_entity_poly.type
_entity_poly.pdbx_seq_one_letter_code
_entity_poly.pdbx_strand_id
1 'polypeptide(L)'
;HATCRRRMLESSWLCKRYELQPGPPEHQSATSVVIRAEDHADRPNYAQIFDAADKDGSGTLELKELGMVATELGLSKELVVSEANKQGSATSTDGTIIQLGKDAFVTACKQLLGDGPRKVVIKLMKDKVQWHREMESRNLEWNAIAEKYVPSQNEVPLDA
;
A
#
# COMPACT_ATOMS: atom_id res chain seq x y z
N HIS A 1 21.73 -12.05 -13.59
CA HIS A 1 20.28 -12.21 -13.36
C HIS A 1 19.95 -13.21 -12.24
N ALA A 2 20.45 -14.46 -12.27
CA ALA A 2 20.15 -15.47 -11.21
C ALA A 2 20.65 -15.08 -9.81
N THR A 3 21.86 -14.49 -9.70
CA THR A 3 22.46 -14.11 -8.41
C THR A 3 21.70 -12.98 -7.69
N CYS A 4 21.27 -11.93 -8.40
CA CYS A 4 20.45 -10.87 -7.82
C CYS A 4 19.09 -11.38 -7.34
N ARG A 5 18.42 -12.24 -8.14
CA ARG A 5 17.14 -12.86 -7.76
C ARG A 5 17.31 -13.69 -6.48
N ARG A 6 18.37 -14.49 -6.38
CA ARG A 6 18.67 -15.29 -5.19
C ARG A 6 18.91 -14.41 -3.97
N ARG A 7 19.75 -13.37 -4.07
CA ARG A 7 20.02 -12.42 -2.98
C ARG A 7 18.75 -11.70 -2.51
N MET A 8 17.85 -11.34 -3.43
CA MET A 8 16.56 -10.73 -3.08
C MET A 8 15.64 -11.72 -2.34
N LEU A 9 15.58 -12.97 -2.79
CA LEU A 9 14.81 -14.04 -2.13
C LEU A 9 15.37 -14.40 -0.75
N GLU A 10 16.69 -14.41 -0.59
CA GLU A 10 17.38 -14.62 0.69
C GLU A 10 17.22 -13.41 1.64
N SER A 11 17.06 -12.20 1.10
CA SER A 11 16.81 -11.01 1.91
C SER A 11 15.37 -11.03 2.47
N SER A 12 15.25 -11.42 3.74
CA SER A 12 13.96 -11.71 4.40
C SER A 12 12.97 -10.52 4.45
N TRP A 13 13.42 -9.31 4.14
CA TRP A 13 12.64 -8.09 4.28
C TRP A 13 11.59 -7.91 3.17
N LEU A 14 11.87 -8.35 1.94
CA LEU A 14 10.91 -8.28 0.83
C LEU A 14 10.08 -9.58 0.75
N CYS A 15 10.73 -10.73 0.94
CA CYS A 15 10.18 -12.03 0.51
C CYS A 15 9.34 -12.79 1.55
N LYS A 16 9.14 -12.26 2.76
CA LYS A 16 8.16 -12.83 3.71
C LYS A 16 6.73 -12.47 3.37
N ARG A 17 6.53 -11.31 2.72
CA ARG A 17 5.21 -10.81 2.29
C ARG A 17 5.06 -10.84 0.77
N TYR A 18 6.13 -10.61 0.02
CA TYR A 18 6.06 -10.55 -1.44
C TYR A 18 6.78 -11.73 -2.09
N GLU A 19 6.06 -12.56 -2.84
CA GLU A 19 6.66 -13.63 -3.64
C GLU A 19 6.95 -13.13 -5.06
N LEU A 20 8.22 -13.00 -5.42
CA LEU A 20 8.62 -12.52 -6.75
C LEU A 20 8.30 -13.56 -7.82
N GLN A 21 7.51 -13.17 -8.82
CA GLN A 21 7.19 -14.09 -9.92
C GLN A 21 8.41 -14.33 -10.82
N PRO A 22 8.64 -15.58 -11.27
CA PRO A 22 9.66 -15.89 -12.26
C PRO A 22 9.31 -15.29 -13.63
N GLY A 23 10.31 -14.78 -14.35
CA GLY A 23 10.12 -14.16 -15.66
C GLY A 23 11.01 -12.94 -15.92
N PRO A 24 10.95 -12.39 -17.15
CA PRO A 24 11.56 -11.10 -17.45
C PRO A 24 10.90 -9.97 -16.63
N PRO A 25 11.58 -8.83 -16.41
CA PRO A 25 10.96 -7.66 -15.82
C PRO A 25 9.75 -7.17 -16.66
N GLU A 26 8.72 -6.65 -15.98
CA GLU A 26 7.60 -5.97 -16.64
C GLU A 26 8.05 -4.69 -17.35
N HIS A 27 9.06 -4.03 -16.78
CA HIS A 27 9.69 -2.85 -17.37
C HIS A 27 11.14 -2.76 -16.91
N GLN A 28 12.02 -2.29 -17.80
CA GLN A 28 13.41 -2.04 -17.50
C GLN A 28 13.86 -0.74 -18.17
N SER A 29 14.40 0.18 -17.38
CA SER A 29 14.95 1.45 -17.86
C SER A 29 16.40 1.63 -17.40
N ALA A 30 16.99 2.76 -17.79
CA ALA A 30 18.29 3.17 -17.28
C ALA A 30 18.30 3.39 -15.75
N THR A 31 17.14 3.58 -15.12
CA THR A 31 16.98 4.09 -13.75
C THR A 31 16.17 3.15 -12.84
N SER A 32 15.39 2.25 -13.42
CA SER A 32 14.50 1.39 -12.64
C SER A 32 14.29 0.02 -13.29
N VAL A 33 13.89 -0.94 -12.47
CA VAL A 33 13.36 -2.22 -12.92
C VAL A 33 12.02 -2.46 -12.23
N VAL A 34 11.03 -2.90 -12.98
CA VAL A 34 9.70 -3.24 -12.48
C VAL A 34 9.54 -4.74 -12.58
N ILE A 35 9.30 -5.40 -11.45
CA ILE A 35 9.14 -6.85 -11.37
C ILE A 35 7.77 -7.19 -10.81
N ARG A 36 7.19 -8.29 -11.29
CA ARG A 36 5.92 -8.80 -10.80
C ARG A 36 6.12 -9.59 -9.50
N ALA A 37 5.20 -9.42 -8.56
CA ALA A 37 5.18 -10.17 -7.32
C ALA A 37 3.75 -10.47 -6.87
N GLU A 38 3.59 -11.46 -6.00
CA GLU A 38 2.36 -11.70 -5.24
C GLU A 38 2.54 -11.14 -3.84
N ASP A 39 1.72 -10.17 -3.46
CA ASP A 39 1.63 -9.64 -2.10
C ASP A 39 0.73 -10.56 -1.28
N HIS A 40 1.33 -11.44 -0.48
CA HIS A 40 0.68 -12.34 0.47
C HIS A 40 0.26 -11.63 1.77
N ALA A 41 -0.12 -10.35 1.69
CA ALA A 41 -0.65 -9.65 2.84
C ALA A 41 -1.78 -10.46 3.50
N ASP A 42 -1.77 -10.50 4.83
CA ASP A 42 -2.85 -11.10 5.61
C ASP A 42 -4.18 -10.51 5.14
N ARG A 43 -5.19 -11.37 5.01
CA ARG A 43 -6.54 -10.95 4.61
C ARG A 43 -7.18 -10.17 5.76
N PRO A 44 -7.25 -8.83 5.69
CA PRO A 44 -7.69 -8.07 6.86
C PRO A 44 -9.20 -8.22 6.99
N ASN A 45 -9.68 -8.44 8.22
CA ASN A 45 -11.11 -8.46 8.46
C ASN A 45 -11.63 -7.02 8.57
N TYR A 46 -11.82 -6.36 7.43
CA TYR A 46 -12.30 -4.98 7.37
C TYR A 46 -13.66 -4.78 8.04
N ALA A 47 -14.49 -5.82 8.11
CA ALA A 47 -15.75 -5.78 8.82
C ALA A 47 -15.54 -5.64 10.34
N GLN A 48 -14.59 -6.38 10.92
CA GLN A 48 -14.22 -6.23 12.33
C GLN A 48 -13.52 -4.90 12.61
N ILE A 49 -12.71 -4.41 11.67
CA ILE A 49 -12.06 -3.10 11.79
C ILE A 49 -13.12 -1.98 11.80
N PHE A 50 -14.14 -2.10 10.95
CA PHE A 50 -15.30 -1.21 10.97
C PHE A 50 -16.01 -1.27 12.33
N ASP A 51 -16.36 -2.48 12.80
CA ASP A 51 -17.08 -2.66 14.06
C ASP A 51 -16.30 -2.12 15.27
N ALA A 52 -14.97 -2.18 15.22
CA ALA A 52 -14.11 -1.59 16.25
C ALA A 52 -14.03 -0.06 16.16
N ALA A 53 -14.21 0.51 14.98
CA ALA A 53 -14.13 1.94 14.71
C ALA A 53 -15.46 2.67 14.97
N ASP A 54 -16.60 2.01 14.72
CA ASP A 54 -17.97 2.48 15.03
C ASP A 54 -18.20 2.41 16.56
N LYS A 55 -17.77 3.46 17.27
CA LYS A 55 -17.76 3.48 18.74
C LYS A 55 -19.13 3.70 19.33
N ASP A 56 -19.99 4.42 18.62
CA ASP A 56 -21.35 4.70 19.04
C ASP A 56 -22.34 3.62 18.61
N GLY A 57 -21.94 2.70 17.73
CA GLY A 57 -22.76 1.60 17.25
C GLY A 57 -23.86 2.06 16.30
N SER A 58 -23.66 3.20 15.63
CA SER A 58 -24.60 3.78 14.68
C SER A 58 -24.77 2.93 13.41
N GLY A 59 -23.84 2.03 13.13
CA GLY A 59 -23.76 1.27 11.88
C GLY A 59 -23.12 2.08 10.74
N THR A 60 -22.58 3.26 11.04
CA THR A 60 -21.90 4.14 10.10
C THR A 60 -20.65 4.74 10.74
N LEU A 61 -19.64 5.07 9.95
CA LEU A 61 -18.50 5.84 10.42
C LEU A 61 -18.72 7.31 10.14
N GLU A 62 -18.80 8.12 11.19
CA GLU A 62 -18.73 9.57 11.06
C GLU A 62 -17.33 10.02 10.68
N LEU A 63 -17.20 11.28 10.24
CA LEU A 63 -15.93 11.84 9.73
C LEU A 63 -14.75 11.69 10.71
N LYS A 64 -15.03 11.71 12.02
CA LYS A 64 -14.03 11.53 13.08
C LYS A 64 -13.58 10.07 13.18
N GLU A 65 -14.51 9.13 13.23
CA GLU A 65 -14.21 7.69 13.32
C GLU A 65 -13.51 7.20 12.06
N LEU A 66 -14.02 7.63 10.89
CA LEU A 66 -13.40 7.36 9.61
C LEU A 66 -11.98 7.92 9.53
N GLY A 67 -11.75 9.14 10.03
CA GLY A 67 -10.42 9.75 10.09
C GLY A 67 -9.43 8.94 10.92
N MET A 68 -9.85 8.44 12.09
CA MET A 68 -9.00 7.62 12.95
C MET A 68 -8.67 6.28 12.29
N VAL A 69 -9.68 5.54 11.83
CA VAL A 69 -9.47 4.21 11.24
C VAL A 69 -8.74 4.27 9.90
N ALA A 70 -8.97 5.30 9.08
CA ALA A 70 -8.21 5.51 7.85
C ALA A 70 -6.72 5.71 8.15
N THR A 71 -6.41 6.52 9.16
CA THR A 71 -5.02 6.76 9.59
C THR A 71 -4.35 5.49 10.10
N GLU A 72 -5.05 4.68 10.89
CA GLU A 72 -4.57 3.37 11.37
C GLU A 72 -4.27 2.41 10.20
N LEU A 73 -5.08 2.47 9.15
CA LEU A 73 -4.89 1.71 7.91
C LEU A 73 -3.85 2.32 6.95
N GLY A 74 -3.22 3.45 7.32
CA GLY A 74 -2.25 4.14 6.47
C GLY A 74 -2.87 4.83 5.24
N LEU A 75 -4.15 5.19 5.31
CA LEU A 75 -4.92 5.87 4.27
C LEU A 75 -5.33 7.27 4.73
N SER A 76 -5.67 8.14 3.78
CA SER A 76 -6.44 9.35 4.08
C SER A 76 -7.94 9.06 4.02
N LYS A 77 -8.73 9.74 4.85
CA LYS A 77 -10.19 9.60 4.84
C LYS A 77 -10.79 10.01 3.49
N GLU A 78 -10.21 11.01 2.83
CA GLU A 78 -10.63 11.49 1.52
C GLU A 78 -10.45 10.39 0.46
N LEU A 79 -9.38 9.61 0.55
CA LEU A 79 -9.14 8.49 -0.37
C LEU A 79 -10.17 7.38 -0.18
N VAL A 80 -10.45 6.98 1.06
CA VAL A 80 -11.48 5.98 1.39
C VAL A 80 -12.86 6.44 0.90
N VAL A 81 -13.21 7.70 1.17
CA VAL A 81 -14.45 8.32 0.70
C VAL A 81 -14.53 8.32 -0.83
N SER A 82 -13.46 8.74 -1.50
CA SER A 82 -13.46 8.80 -2.97
C SER A 82 -13.66 7.43 -3.61
N GLU A 83 -13.11 6.38 -3.00
CA GLU A 83 -13.27 5.01 -3.49
C GLU A 83 -14.68 4.47 -3.21
N ALA A 84 -15.23 4.73 -2.02
CA ALA A 84 -16.60 4.36 -1.68
C ALA A 84 -17.64 5.02 -2.60
N ASN A 85 -17.38 6.29 -3.00
CA ASN A 85 -18.24 7.03 -3.93
C ASN A 85 -18.28 6.44 -5.33
N LYS A 86 -17.16 5.93 -5.85
CA LYS A 86 -17.12 5.31 -7.19
C LYS A 86 -18.07 4.13 -7.32
N GLN A 87 -18.37 3.47 -6.20
CA GLN A 87 -19.23 2.29 -6.14
C GLN A 87 -20.69 2.63 -5.82
N GLY A 88 -21.05 3.92 -5.71
CA GLY A 88 -22.41 4.36 -5.38
C GLY A 88 -22.89 3.97 -3.98
N SER A 89 -21.96 3.64 -3.07
CA SER A 89 -22.26 3.04 -1.77
C SER A 89 -22.25 4.04 -0.61
N ALA A 90 -22.06 5.34 -0.88
CA ALA A 90 -22.11 6.39 0.13
C ALA A 90 -23.35 7.26 -0.07
N THR A 91 -24.16 7.40 0.98
CA THR A 91 -25.31 8.30 0.99
C THR A 91 -24.83 9.71 1.27
N SER A 92 -24.77 10.52 0.22
CA SER A 92 -24.48 11.95 0.32
C SER A 92 -25.80 12.71 0.27
N THR A 93 -26.21 13.32 1.39
CA THR A 93 -27.41 14.16 1.41
C THR A 93 -27.16 15.56 0.84
N ASP A 94 -25.90 15.95 0.58
CA ASP A 94 -25.59 17.28 0.03
C ASP A 94 -24.17 17.42 -0.59
N GLY A 95 -23.64 16.35 -1.20
CA GLY A 95 -22.27 16.34 -1.74
C GLY A 95 -21.16 16.18 -0.69
N THR A 96 -21.48 16.29 0.59
CA THR A 96 -20.58 15.99 1.72
C THR A 96 -21.03 14.67 2.34
N ILE A 97 -20.19 13.63 2.27
CA ILE A 97 -20.49 12.39 2.99
C ILE A 97 -20.37 12.66 4.48
N ILE A 98 -21.48 12.55 5.19
CA ILE A 98 -21.53 12.71 6.64
C ILE A 98 -21.27 11.36 7.33
N GLN A 99 -21.64 10.25 6.68
CA GLN A 99 -21.62 8.89 7.26
C GLN A 99 -21.30 7.82 6.20
N LEU A 100 -20.35 6.92 6.51
CA LEU A 100 -19.95 5.82 5.65
C LEU A 100 -20.42 4.47 6.24
N GLY A 101 -21.29 3.75 5.52
CA GLY A 101 -21.77 2.44 5.96
C GLY A 101 -20.73 1.33 5.86
N LYS A 102 -20.97 0.22 6.58
CA LYS A 102 -20.06 -0.94 6.68
C LYS A 102 -19.66 -1.52 5.33
N ASP A 103 -20.62 -1.83 4.47
CA ASP A 103 -20.34 -2.46 3.17
C ASP A 103 -19.54 -1.53 2.24
N ALA A 104 -19.82 -0.23 2.30
CA ALA A 104 -19.10 0.81 1.56
C ALA A 104 -17.64 0.88 2.00
N PHE A 105 -17.41 0.93 3.32
CA PHE A 105 -16.08 0.95 3.90
C PHE A 105 -15.28 -0.31 3.56
N VAL A 106 -15.88 -1.50 3.76
CA VAL A 106 -15.22 -2.78 3.46
C VAL A 106 -14.83 -2.85 1.99
N THR A 107 -15.74 -2.48 1.09
CA THR A 107 -15.47 -2.49 -0.36
C THR A 107 -14.34 -1.53 -0.72
N ALA A 108 -14.37 -0.30 -0.20
CA ALA A 108 -13.32 0.69 -0.42
C ALA A 108 -11.95 0.20 0.10
N CYS A 109 -11.90 -0.38 1.30
CA CYS A 109 -10.68 -0.92 1.88
C CYS A 109 -10.13 -2.09 1.04
N LYS A 110 -10.97 -3.02 0.60
CA LYS A 110 -10.52 -4.13 -0.28
C LYS A 110 -9.93 -3.62 -1.59
N GLN A 111 -10.48 -2.53 -2.14
CA GLN A 111 -9.99 -1.97 -3.39
C GLN A 111 -8.68 -1.20 -3.22
N LEU A 112 -8.53 -0.46 -2.12
CA LEU A 112 -7.31 0.32 -1.83
C LEU A 112 -6.17 -0.56 -1.30
N LEU A 113 -6.48 -1.51 -0.41
CA LEU A 113 -5.52 -2.25 0.38
C LEU A 113 -5.41 -3.74 0.01
N GLY A 114 -6.38 -4.29 -0.73
CA GLY A 114 -6.47 -5.71 -1.09
C GLY A 114 -7.34 -6.52 -0.14
N ASP A 115 -7.74 -7.74 -0.52
CA ASP A 115 -8.50 -8.70 0.32
C ASP A 115 -7.79 -10.05 0.37
N GLY A 116 -6.49 -10.01 0.68
CA GLY A 116 -5.59 -11.16 0.62
C GLY A 116 -4.63 -11.12 -0.56
N PRO A 117 -4.12 -12.28 -1.02
CA PRO A 117 -3.08 -12.36 -2.02
C PRO A 117 -3.43 -11.58 -3.29
N ARG A 118 -2.59 -10.61 -3.66
CA ARG A 118 -2.80 -9.79 -4.87
C ARG A 118 -1.55 -9.71 -5.73
N LYS A 119 -1.76 -9.67 -7.04
CA LYS A 119 -0.68 -9.45 -8.01
C LYS A 119 -0.29 -7.98 -7.99
N VAL A 120 0.96 -7.69 -7.63
CA VAL A 120 1.53 -6.34 -7.61
C VAL A 120 2.72 -6.26 -8.56
N VAL A 121 3.14 -5.03 -8.81
CA VAL A 121 4.45 -4.75 -9.39
C VAL A 121 5.29 -3.98 -8.38
N ILE A 122 6.55 -4.38 -8.24
CA ILE A 122 7.52 -3.71 -7.37
C ILE A 122 8.47 -2.95 -8.30
N LYS A 123 8.47 -1.62 -8.19
CA LYS A 123 9.41 -0.75 -8.90
C LYS A 123 10.63 -0.52 -8.01
N LEU A 124 11.76 -1.07 -8.44
CA LEU A 124 13.04 -0.91 -7.78
C LEU A 124 13.83 0.18 -8.51
N MET A 125 14.33 1.16 -7.75
CA MET A 125 15.15 2.25 -8.27
C MET A 125 16.63 1.94 -8.09
N LYS A 126 17.46 2.38 -9.04
CA LYS A 126 18.92 2.16 -8.97
C LYS A 126 19.60 3.05 -7.94
N ASP A 127 19.09 4.26 -7.73
CA ASP A 127 19.68 5.22 -6.80
C ASP A 127 18.62 5.99 -5.99
N LYS A 128 19.10 6.59 -4.90
CA LYS A 128 18.29 7.35 -3.95
C LYS A 128 17.64 8.58 -4.60
N VAL A 129 18.32 9.26 -5.52
CA VAL A 129 17.83 10.49 -6.15
C VAL A 129 16.60 10.20 -7.03
N GLN A 130 16.64 9.12 -7.80
CA GLN A 130 15.53 8.69 -8.65
C GLN A 130 14.32 8.26 -7.82
N TRP A 131 14.55 7.60 -6.69
CA TRP A 131 13.49 7.28 -5.75
C TRP A 131 12.82 8.54 -5.19
N HIS A 132 13.58 9.55 -4.77
CA HIS A 132 13.01 10.80 -4.24
C HIS A 132 12.14 11.50 -5.28
N ARG A 133 12.62 11.62 -6.52
CA ARG A 133 11.84 12.22 -7.62
C ARG A 133 10.54 11.46 -7.88
N GLU A 134 10.55 10.14 -7.84
CA GLU A 134 9.34 9.34 -8.00
C GLU A 134 8.34 9.60 -6.86
N MET A 135 8.81 9.66 -5.61
CA MET A 135 7.97 9.94 -4.45
C MET A 135 7.34 11.34 -4.53
N GLU A 136 8.13 12.35 -4.86
CA GLU A 136 7.65 13.73 -5.11
C GLU A 136 6.60 13.76 -6.22
N SER A 137 6.84 13.07 -7.34
CA SER A 137 5.88 13.01 -8.45
C SER A 137 4.55 12.34 -8.08
N ARG A 138 4.56 11.49 -7.05
CA ARG A 138 3.37 10.80 -6.51
C ARG A 138 2.74 11.56 -5.34
N ASN A 139 3.28 12.71 -4.95
CA ASN A 139 2.89 13.48 -3.77
C ASN A 139 2.88 12.61 -2.49
N LEU A 140 3.87 11.73 -2.35
CA LEU A 140 4.04 10.87 -1.18
C LEU A 140 5.12 11.45 -0.26
N GLU A 141 4.81 11.59 1.03
CA GLU A 141 5.76 12.11 2.01
C GLU A 141 6.84 11.09 2.38
N TRP A 142 8.07 11.58 2.51
CA TRP A 142 9.20 10.83 3.03
C TRP A 142 9.07 10.65 4.55
N ASN A 143 8.61 9.48 5.01
CA ASN A 143 8.68 9.12 6.42
C ASN A 143 10.07 8.57 6.75
N ALA A 144 10.69 8.99 7.86
CA ALA A 144 12.00 8.53 8.32
C ALA A 144 12.13 6.99 8.42
N ILE A 145 11.02 6.26 8.59
CA ILE A 145 10.99 4.79 8.55
C ILE A 145 11.43 4.25 7.17
N ALA A 146 11.25 5.03 6.10
CA ALA A 146 11.61 4.64 4.73
C ALA A 146 13.13 4.56 4.49
N GLU A 147 13.96 5.20 5.34
CA GLU A 147 15.42 5.11 5.25
C GLU A 147 15.93 3.67 5.41
N LYS A 148 15.21 2.84 6.15
CA LYS A 148 15.52 1.41 6.31
C LYS A 148 15.55 0.64 4.98
N TYR A 149 14.85 1.12 3.96
CA TYR A 149 14.71 0.44 2.67
C TYR A 149 15.61 1.02 1.57
N VAL A 150 16.46 2.01 1.91
CA VAL A 150 17.47 2.54 0.99
C VAL A 150 18.83 1.93 1.33
N PRO A 151 19.37 1.03 0.50
CA PRO A 151 20.73 0.54 0.68
C PRO A 151 21.68 1.73 0.56
N SER A 152 22.48 1.98 1.61
CA SER A 152 23.54 2.99 1.52
C SER A 152 24.66 2.43 0.64
N GLN A 153 25.14 3.21 -0.34
CA GLN A 153 26.28 2.83 -1.19
C GLN A 153 27.62 2.78 -0.43
N ASN A 154 27.61 2.97 0.89
CA ASN A 154 28.81 3.02 1.72
C ASN A 154 29.18 1.67 2.35
N GLU A 155 28.43 0.60 2.07
CA GLU A 155 28.91 -0.73 2.39
C GLU A 155 29.88 -1.20 1.31
N VAL A 156 31.14 -1.40 1.74
CA VAL A 156 32.20 -2.05 0.96
C VAL A 156 31.60 -3.30 0.31
N PRO A 157 31.88 -3.57 -0.98
CA PRO A 157 31.50 -4.83 -1.60
C PRO A 157 31.89 -5.97 -0.67
N LEU A 158 30.93 -6.81 -0.30
CA LEU A 158 31.16 -7.92 0.63
C LEU A 158 32.08 -9.01 0.06
N ASP A 159 32.67 -8.79 -1.13
CA ASP A 159 33.71 -9.61 -1.71
C ASP A 159 34.73 -8.68 -2.40
N ALA A 160 36.01 -8.92 -2.11
CA ALA A 160 37.18 -8.37 -2.79
C ALA A 160 37.19 -8.66 -4.30
#